data_AF-A0A3N4H5I5-F1
#
_entry.id   AF-A0A3N4H5I5-F1
#
_cell.length_a   1.000
_cell.length_b   1.000
_cell.length_c   1.000
_cell.angle_alpha   90.00
_cell.angle_beta   90.00
_cell.angle_gamma   90.00
#
_symmetry.space_group_name_H-M   'P 1'
#
loop_
_entity.id
_entity.type
_entity.pdbx_description
1 polymer ?
#
loop_
_entity_poly.entity_id
_entity_poly.type
_entity_poly.pdbx_seq_one_letter_code
_entity_poly.pdbx_strand_id
1 'polypeptide(L)'
;MIKIKFVILLLFAGLTSSCMDVEKISGTCEVYVVMEDGSVRFYEMFEDIRRTKSSGVFTYRDEEGRLWSINQGEDGQWYSKSQDGPPKVVEKVVCGTDVYFEEEEETGS
;
A
#
# COMPACT_ATOMS: atom_id res chain seq x y z
N MET A 1 60.31 10.67 -5.97
CA MET A 1 59.21 10.29 -6.89
C MET A 1 58.72 8.90 -6.50
N ILE A 2 57.65 8.83 -5.71
CA ILE A 2 56.99 7.58 -5.29
C ILE A 2 55.54 7.62 -5.79
N LYS A 3 55.14 6.46 -6.31
CA LYS A 3 53.97 6.19 -7.15
C LYS A 3 52.67 6.15 -6.31
N ILE A 4 51.70 6.97 -6.72
CA ILE A 4 50.36 6.57 -7.18
C ILE A 4 49.58 5.56 -6.31
N LYS A 5 48.46 6.08 -5.79
CA LYS A 5 47.11 5.46 -5.69
C LYS A 5 46.96 4.24 -4.79
N PHE A 6 46.59 4.44 -3.52
CA PHE A 6 46.02 3.32 -2.74
C PHE A 6 45.01 3.68 -1.64
N VAL A 7 44.34 4.83 -1.68
CA VAL A 7 43.30 5.16 -0.68
C VAL A 7 42.12 5.87 -1.32
N ILE A 8 41.61 5.33 -2.43
CA ILE A 8 40.26 5.61 -2.94
C ILE A 8 39.67 4.27 -3.38
N LEU A 9 39.50 3.34 -2.44
CA LEU A 9 38.85 2.05 -2.68
C LEU A 9 37.88 1.70 -1.53
N LEU A 10 37.26 2.72 -0.94
CA LEU A 10 36.23 2.56 0.10
C LEU A 10 34.95 3.37 -0.21
N LEU A 11 34.75 3.78 -1.47
CA LEU A 11 33.63 4.63 -1.88
C LEU A 11 32.51 3.92 -2.65
N PHE A 12 32.57 2.59 -2.85
CA PHE A 12 31.65 1.89 -3.77
C PHE A 12 31.11 0.54 -3.28
N ALA A 13 30.93 0.33 -1.97
CA ALA A 13 30.37 -0.93 -1.44
C ALA A 13 29.09 -0.74 -0.61
N GLY A 14 28.26 0.24 -0.95
CA GLY A 14 27.07 0.54 -0.14
C GLY A 14 25.90 1.19 -0.86
N LEU A 15 25.82 1.11 -2.19
CA LEU A 15 24.56 1.37 -2.87
C LEU A 15 23.70 0.11 -2.73
N THR A 16 23.17 -0.11 -1.54
CA THR A 16 22.10 -1.07 -1.33
C THR A 16 20.95 -0.64 -2.23
N SER A 17 20.79 -1.37 -3.33
CA SER A 17 19.63 -1.28 -4.20
C SER A 17 18.39 -1.45 -3.34
N SER A 18 17.76 -0.32 -2.98
CA SER A 18 16.42 -0.33 -2.43
C SER A 18 15.51 -0.66 -3.61
N CYS A 19 15.48 -1.94 -3.99
CA CYS A 19 14.47 -2.43 -4.91
C CYS A 19 13.14 -2.14 -4.22
N MET A 20 12.40 -1.14 -4.72
CA MET A 20 11.04 -0.87 -4.26
C MET A 20 10.26 -2.18 -4.40
N ASP A 21 9.90 -2.78 -3.28
CA ASP A 21 9.16 -4.04 -3.23
C ASP A 21 7.69 -3.76 -3.52
N VAL A 22 7.43 -3.36 -4.77
CA VAL A 22 6.13 -2.99 -5.28
C VAL A 22 5.68 -4.07 -6.26
N GLU A 23 4.56 -4.70 -5.98
CA GLU A 23 3.88 -5.59 -6.90
C GLU A 23 2.73 -4.88 -7.61
N LYS A 24 2.54 -5.23 -8.88
CA LYS A 24 1.36 -4.84 -9.64
C LYS A 24 0.33 -5.95 -9.50
N ILE A 25 -0.87 -5.60 -9.07
CA ILE A 25 -1.99 -6.54 -8.99
C ILE A 25 -2.73 -6.47 -10.32
N SER A 26 -2.96 -7.63 -10.92
CA SER A 26 -3.68 -7.74 -12.19
C SER A 26 -5.11 -8.18 -11.90
N GLY A 27 -6.09 -7.39 -12.34
CA GLY A 27 -7.51 -7.66 -12.12
C GLY A 27 -8.16 -6.63 -11.20
N THR A 28 -9.43 -6.88 -10.89
CA THR A 28 -10.23 -6.04 -10.01
C THR A 28 -10.04 -6.46 -8.56
N CYS A 29 -9.97 -5.47 -7.68
CA CYS A 29 -10.03 -5.66 -6.23
C CYS A 29 -11.26 -4.97 -5.67
N GLU A 30 -11.87 -5.56 -4.64
CA GLU A 30 -12.94 -4.96 -3.86
C GLU A 30 -12.37 -4.37 -2.57
N VAL A 31 -12.74 -3.13 -2.27
CA VAL A 31 -12.35 -2.44 -1.04
C VAL A 31 -13.58 -2.23 -0.18
N TYR A 32 -13.59 -2.84 1.00
CA TYR A 32 -14.68 -2.76 1.95
C TYR A 32 -14.42 -1.59 2.91
N VAL A 33 -15.33 -0.63 2.97
CA VAL A 33 -15.23 0.59 3.77
C VAL A 33 -16.35 0.70 4.78
N VAL A 34 -16.00 1.18 5.97
CA VAL A 34 -16.94 1.45 7.05
C VAL A 34 -17.52 2.86 6.87
N MET A 35 -18.84 2.95 6.86
CA MET A 35 -19.58 4.20 6.74
C MET A 35 -19.82 4.83 8.12
N GLU A 36 -20.20 6.10 8.16
CA GLU A 36 -20.50 6.81 9.42
C GLU A 36 -21.65 6.17 10.23
N ASP A 37 -22.57 5.47 9.56
CA ASP A 37 -23.67 4.73 10.19
C ASP A 37 -23.27 3.33 10.67
N GLY A 38 -21.98 2.97 10.55
CA GLY A 38 -21.45 1.65 10.88
C GLY A 38 -21.72 0.57 9.83
N SER A 39 -22.44 0.88 8.74
CA SER A 39 -22.62 -0.08 7.65
C SER A 39 -21.32 -0.26 6.85
N VAL A 40 -21.15 -1.44 6.27
CA VAL A 40 -20.04 -1.73 5.36
C VAL A 40 -20.54 -1.65 3.91
N ARG A 41 -19.77 -0.96 3.08
CA ARG A 41 -19.97 -0.89 1.62
C ARG A 41 -18.68 -1.24 0.92
N PHE A 42 -18.77 -1.63 -0.35
CA PHE A 42 -17.57 -1.85 -1.15
C PHE A 42 -17.55 -0.99 -2.41
N TYR A 43 -16.35 -0.76 -2.93
CA TYR A 43 -16.11 -0.24 -4.27
C TYR A 43 -14.98 -1.03 -4.93
N GLU A 44 -14.87 -0.92 -6.25
CA GLU A 44 -13.87 -1.64 -7.02
C GLU A 44 -12.66 -0.74 -7.34
N MET A 45 -11.46 -1.30 -7.17
CA MET A 45 -10.24 -0.81 -7.80
C MET A 45 -10.00 -1.68 -9.03
N PHE A 46 -9.86 -1.08 -10.20
CA PHE A 46 -9.65 -1.84 -11.44
C PHE A 46 -8.47 -1.31 -12.28
N GLU A 47 -7.91 -0.15 -11.95
CA GLU A 47 -6.84 0.49 -12.72
C GLU A 47 -5.59 0.79 -11.89
N ASP A 48 -4.43 0.46 -12.48
CA ASP A 48 -3.08 0.74 -11.95
C ASP A 48 -2.88 0.36 -10.47
N ILE A 49 -3.46 -0.78 -10.06
CA ILE A 49 -3.37 -1.26 -8.68
C ILE A 49 -1.96 -1.74 -8.38
N ARG A 50 -1.34 -1.14 -7.38
CA ARG A 50 -0.01 -1.49 -6.90
C ARG A 50 -0.01 -1.61 -5.40
N ARG A 51 0.78 -2.56 -4.90
CA ARG A 51 0.97 -2.78 -3.46
C ARG A 51 2.44 -2.75 -3.12
N THR A 52 2.81 -1.96 -2.13
CA THR A 52 4.13 -2.02 -1.53
C THR A 52 4.14 -3.16 -0.52
N LYS A 53 4.84 -4.26 -0.77
CA LYS A 53 4.76 -5.46 0.07
C LYS A 53 5.23 -5.23 1.50
N SER A 54 6.25 -4.40 1.68
CA SER A 54 6.85 -4.12 2.99
C SER A 54 5.95 -3.31 3.93
N SER A 55 5.15 -2.39 3.38
CA SER A 55 4.24 -1.54 4.16
C SER A 55 2.77 -1.93 4.03
N GLY A 56 2.43 -2.78 3.05
CA GLY A 56 1.06 -3.12 2.69
C GLY A 56 0.29 -1.99 2.01
N VAL A 57 0.91 -0.83 1.74
CA VAL A 57 0.23 0.32 1.12
C VAL A 57 -0.21 -0.01 -0.29
N PHE A 58 -1.49 0.22 -0.57
CA PHE A 58 -2.04 0.17 -1.92
C PHE A 58 -2.04 1.56 -2.55
N THR A 59 -1.77 1.62 -3.85
CA THR A 59 -2.06 2.79 -4.69
C THR A 59 -2.82 2.34 -5.92
N TYR A 60 -3.79 3.15 -6.36
CA TYR A 60 -4.62 2.86 -7.51
C TYR A 60 -5.16 4.14 -8.12
N ARG A 61 -5.73 4.04 -9.32
CA ARG A 61 -6.48 5.14 -9.94
C ARG A 61 -7.96 4.80 -10.00
N ASP A 62 -8.80 5.79 -9.74
CA ASP A 62 -10.23 5.68 -9.98
C ASP A 62 -10.57 5.94 -11.46
N GLU A 63 -11.86 5.86 -11.81
CA GLU A 63 -12.34 6.03 -13.19
C GLU A 63 -12.07 7.43 -13.77
N GLU A 64 -11.85 8.42 -12.91
CA GLU A 64 -11.50 9.79 -13.28
C GLU A 64 -9.97 9.99 -13.39
N GLY A 65 -9.19 8.93 -13.18
CA GLY A 65 -7.73 8.94 -13.19
C GLY A 65 -7.08 9.53 -11.93
N ARG A 66 -7.86 9.85 -10.89
CA ARG A 66 -7.35 10.41 -9.63
C ARG A 66 -6.57 9.34 -8.88
N LEU A 67 -5.45 9.74 -8.28
CA LEU A 67 -4.62 8.85 -7.49
C LEU A 67 -5.20 8.71 -6.09
N TRP A 68 -5.39 7.46 -5.67
CA TRP A 68 -5.81 7.08 -4.33
C TRP A 68 -4.74 6.21 -3.67
N SER A 69 -4.73 6.22 -2.33
CA SER A 69 -3.91 5.32 -1.53
C SER A 69 -4.71 4.70 -0.39
N ILE A 70 -4.40 3.45 -0.06
CA ILE A 70 -4.86 2.79 1.15
C ILE A 70 -3.64 2.51 2.03
N ASN A 71 -3.62 3.09 3.23
CA ASN A 71 -2.50 2.97 4.17
C ASN A 71 -3.01 2.87 5.61
N GLN A 72 -2.20 2.23 6.46
CA GLN A 72 -2.46 2.18 7.89
C GLN A 72 -2.16 3.55 8.53
N GLY A 73 -3.03 3.99 9.43
CA GLY A 73 -2.85 5.16 10.29
C GLY A 73 -2.02 4.82 11.53
N GLU A 74 -1.72 5.85 12.32
CA GLU A 74 -1.00 5.68 13.60
C GLU A 74 -1.84 4.94 14.66
N ASP A 75 -3.16 4.91 14.48
CA ASP A 75 -4.14 4.18 15.29
C ASP A 75 -4.26 2.70 14.92
N GLY A 76 -3.52 2.24 13.90
CA GLY A 76 -3.60 0.87 13.40
C GLY A 76 -4.76 0.61 12.43
N GLN A 77 -5.65 1.59 12.20
CA GLN A 77 -6.75 1.45 11.25
C GLN A 77 -6.27 1.70 9.82
N TRP A 78 -6.91 1.06 8.84
CA TRP A 78 -6.61 1.29 7.43
C TRP A 78 -7.52 2.37 6.86
N TYR A 79 -6.94 3.27 6.07
CA TYR A 79 -7.66 4.40 5.49
C TYR A 79 -7.44 4.48 3.98
N SER A 80 -8.52 4.62 3.22
CA SER A 80 -8.50 4.99 1.80
C SER A 80 -8.63 6.50 1.65
N LYS A 81 -7.71 7.14 0.93
CA LYS A 81 -7.64 8.59 0.78
C LYS A 81 -7.24 9.00 -0.63
N SER A 82 -7.88 10.05 -1.15
CA SER A 82 -7.44 10.82 -2.33
C SER A 82 -6.91 12.18 -1.93
N GLN A 83 -6.37 12.93 -2.91
CA GLN A 83 -5.90 14.29 -2.68
C GLN A 83 -7.03 15.24 -2.23
N ASP A 84 -8.26 15.01 -2.71
CA ASP A 84 -9.37 15.96 -2.60
C ASP A 84 -10.51 15.51 -1.68
N GLY A 85 -10.43 14.29 -1.11
CA GLY A 85 -11.51 13.68 -0.32
C GLY A 85 -11.14 13.42 1.15
N PRO A 86 -12.15 13.30 2.03
CA PRO A 86 -11.92 12.80 3.38
C PRO A 86 -11.46 11.33 3.34
N PRO A 87 -10.64 10.89 4.30
CA PRO A 87 -10.28 9.49 4.41
C PRO A 87 -11.50 8.63 4.76
N LYS A 88 -11.55 7.41 4.24
CA LYS A 88 -12.55 6.39 4.56
C LYS A 88 -11.88 5.24 5.29
N VAL A 89 -12.45 4.78 6.39
CA VAL A 89 -11.97 3.59 7.10
C VAL A 89 -12.18 2.38 6.20
N VAL A 90 -11.14 1.56 6.04
CA VAL A 90 -11.13 0.33 5.24
C VAL A 90 -11.07 -0.86 6.18
N GLU A 91 -12.02 -1.77 6.04
CA GLU A 91 -12.08 -3.01 6.80
C GLU A 91 -11.15 -4.07 6.19
N LYS A 92 -11.22 -4.24 4.86
CA LYS A 92 -10.37 -5.17 4.10
C LYS A 92 -10.28 -4.84 2.63
N VAL A 93 -9.26 -5.40 1.98
CA VAL A 93 -9.12 -5.40 0.51
C VAL A 93 -9.08 -6.83 0.01
N VAL A 94 -9.88 -7.15 -1.00
CA VAL A 94 -9.96 -8.48 -1.61
C VAL A 94 -9.60 -8.39 -3.08
N CYS A 95 -8.59 -9.12 -3.53
CA CYS A 95 -8.20 -9.19 -4.95
C CYS A 95 -8.21 -10.66 -5.40
N GLY A 96 -9.26 -11.07 -6.12
CA GLY A 96 -9.43 -12.48 -6.50
C GLY A 96 -9.58 -13.37 -5.27
N THR A 97 -8.60 -14.24 -5.00
CA THR A 97 -8.59 -15.13 -3.83
C THR A 97 -7.82 -14.57 -2.64
N ASP A 98 -7.10 -13.46 -2.82
CA ASP A 98 -6.25 -12.87 -1.79
C ASP A 98 -7.06 -11.87 -0.96
N VAL A 99 -7.09 -12.07 0.36
CA VAL A 99 -7.61 -11.10 1.33
C VAL A 99 -6.43 -10.43 2.01
N TYR A 100 -6.40 -9.11 1.96
CA TYR A 100 -5.36 -8.29 2.56
C TYR A 100 -5.94 -7.54 3.75
N PHE A 101 -5.21 -7.61 4.87
CA PHE A 101 -5.51 -7.00 6.16
C PHE A 101 -7.00 -7.09 6.54
N GLU A 102 -7.31 -7.98 7.45
CA GLU A 102 -8.63 -8.05 8.07
C GLU A 102 -8.44 -7.66 9.53
N GLU A 103 -9.32 -6.83 10.09
CA GLU A 103 -9.39 -6.68 11.54
C GLU A 103 -9.64 -8.09 12.11
N GLU A 104 -8.72 -8.59 12.93
CA GLU A 104 -8.93 -9.85 13.65
C GLU A 104 -10.15 -9.64 14.55
N GLU A 105 -11.29 -10.26 14.21
CA GLU A 105 -12.39 -10.35 15.15
C GLU A 105 -11.83 -11.08 16.39
N GLU A 106 -11.76 -10.37 17.52
CA GLU A 106 -11.46 -11.00 18.81
C GLU A 106 -12.53 -12.06 19.08
N THR A 107 -12.26 -13.31 18.68
CA THR A 107 -13.04 -14.45 19.13
C THR A 107 -12.73 -14.61 20.62
N GLY A 108 -13.51 -13.93 21.46
CA GLY A 108 -13.50 -14.12 22.90
C GLY A 108 -13.67 -15.60 23.22
N SER A 109 -12.64 -16.22 23.79
CA SER A 109 -12.71 -17.52 24.45
C SER A 109 -13.07 -17.36 25.92
#